data_AF-A0A521XTD7-F1
#
_entry.id   AF-A0A521XTD7-F1
#
_cell.length_a   1.000
_cell.length_b   1.000
_cell.length_c   1.000
_cell.angle_alpha   90.00
_cell.angle_beta   90.00
_cell.angle_gamma   90.00
#
_symmetry.space_group_name_H-M   'P 1'
#
loop_
_entity.id
_entity.type
_entity.pdbx_description
1 polymer ?
#
loop_
_entity_poly.entity_id
_entity_poly.type
_entity_poly.pdbx_seq_one_letter_code
_entity_poly.pdbx_strand_id
1 'polypeptide(L)'
;MKAERKEGAAAQPGSRSASVRSRLIDVAERLFAEHGVDTVSLNQIARAANQRNSMVIQYHFGSKTALLQAIAERRMQAVNERRLQLLGRVDGSSRLTDLRRLAEAMVLPFAEHLSHEGGSYFVRLSAQLYSDPRLEFFQLIKGRHDSGMREAGRVSREILSELPRDAVKHRLALITSLIFSAFADREKLRAAGKHVGVARLHTAHFVNDLITMIVGALNAPYGERTLTDNDVSSVAVNEAGMPVTGVDTLGISEGSDA
;
A
#
# COMPACT_ATOMS: atom_id res chain seq x y z
N MET A 1 38.87 34.79 -39.82
CA MET A 1 38.06 34.73 -38.58
C MET A 1 36.58 34.67 -38.96
N LYS A 2 36.00 33.46 -39.05
CA LYS A 2 34.55 33.26 -39.13
C LYS A 2 34.05 32.96 -37.71
N ALA A 3 33.08 33.73 -37.26
CA ALA A 3 32.41 33.51 -35.98
C ALA A 3 31.33 32.43 -36.15
N GLU A 4 31.55 31.25 -35.57
CA GLU A 4 30.53 30.23 -35.41
C GLU A 4 29.66 30.59 -34.20
N ARG A 5 28.46 31.10 -34.46
CA ARG A 5 27.38 31.14 -33.47
C ARG A 5 26.83 29.72 -33.33
N LYS A 6 27.03 29.08 -32.18
CA LYS A 6 26.27 27.89 -31.77
C LYS A 6 24.83 28.32 -31.49
N GLU A 7 23.93 28.04 -32.43
CA GLU A 7 22.49 28.03 -32.19
C GLU A 7 22.17 26.91 -31.18
N GLY A 8 21.55 27.31 -30.06
CA GLY A 8 21.04 26.38 -29.07
C GLY A 8 19.91 25.56 -29.68
N ALA A 9 20.07 24.23 -29.66
CA ALA A 9 19.03 23.30 -30.06
C ALA A 9 17.76 23.52 -29.22
N ALA A 10 16.73 24.08 -29.85
CA ALA A 10 15.42 24.23 -29.27
C ALA A 10 14.84 22.83 -28.98
N ALA A 11 14.65 22.52 -27.69
CA ALA A 11 13.99 21.28 -27.28
C ALA A 11 12.58 21.20 -27.92
N GLN A 12 12.28 20.07 -28.57
CA GLN A 12 11.00 19.86 -29.24
C GLN A 12 9.82 20.06 -28.26
N PRO A 13 8.70 20.69 -28.69
CA PRO A 13 7.56 21.00 -27.81
C PRO A 13 7.03 19.80 -27.01
N GLY A 14 7.08 18.59 -27.58
CA GLY A 14 6.67 17.35 -26.93
C GLY A 14 7.56 16.93 -25.76
N SER A 15 8.88 17.14 -25.82
CA SER A 15 9.81 16.74 -24.74
C SER A 15 9.68 17.64 -23.52
N ARG A 16 9.43 18.94 -23.74
CA ARG A 16 9.20 19.91 -22.65
C ARG A 16 7.89 19.65 -21.92
N SER A 17 6.82 19.35 -22.66
CA SER A 17 5.52 18.97 -22.08
C SER A 17 5.61 17.68 -21.26
N ALA A 18 6.30 16.66 -21.76
CA ALA A 18 6.53 15.42 -21.02
C ALA A 18 7.35 15.64 -19.74
N SER A 19 8.38 16.50 -19.78
CA SER A 19 9.18 16.87 -18.61
C SER A 19 8.35 17.59 -17.53
N VAL A 20 7.46 18.51 -17.93
CA VAL A 20 6.56 19.22 -17.00
C VAL A 20 5.57 18.24 -16.38
N ARG A 21 4.95 17.38 -17.19
CA ARG A 21 4.03 16.34 -16.69
C ARG A 21 4.70 15.46 -15.64
N SER A 22 5.90 14.94 -15.91
CA SER A 22 6.62 14.10 -14.93
C SER A 22 6.89 14.85 -13.63
N ARG A 23 7.37 16.10 -13.71
CA ARG A 23 7.67 16.92 -12.53
C ARG A 23 6.42 17.18 -11.68
N LEU A 24 5.27 17.41 -12.31
CA LEU A 24 4.01 17.58 -11.59
C LEU A 24 3.61 16.31 -10.85
N ILE A 25 3.81 15.13 -11.44
CA ILE A 25 3.54 13.85 -10.79
C ILE A 25 4.46 13.66 -9.59
N ASP A 26 5.77 13.92 -9.73
CA ASP A 26 6.75 13.78 -8.62
C ASP A 26 6.42 14.70 -7.43
N VAL A 27 6.11 15.97 -7.72
CA VAL A 27 5.77 16.95 -6.69
C VAL A 27 4.45 16.62 -6.02
N ALA A 28 3.44 16.23 -6.79
CA ALA A 28 2.14 15.87 -6.27
C ALA A 28 2.21 14.61 -5.37
N GLU A 29 2.92 13.57 -5.82
CA GLU A 29 3.13 12.35 -5.04
C GLU A 29 3.75 12.65 -3.68
N ARG A 30 4.80 13.47 -3.65
CA ARG A 30 5.45 13.90 -2.41
C ARG A 30 4.51 14.69 -1.50
N LEU A 31 3.87 15.73 -2.03
CA LEU A 31 2.99 16.59 -1.22
C LEU A 31 1.80 15.81 -0.65
N PHE A 32 1.16 14.94 -1.43
CA PHE A 32 0.08 14.09 -0.93
C PHE A 32 0.58 13.11 0.14
N ALA A 33 1.76 12.51 -0.05
CA ALA A 33 2.33 11.61 0.94
C ALA A 33 2.72 12.31 2.27
N GLU A 34 3.17 13.57 2.20
CA GLU A 34 3.61 14.37 3.35
C GLU A 34 2.45 15.01 4.10
N HIS A 35 1.49 15.60 3.39
CA HIS A 35 0.46 16.47 3.98
C HIS A 35 -0.95 15.88 3.93
N GLY A 36 -1.14 14.79 3.19
CA GLY A 36 -2.46 14.18 2.97
C GLY A 36 -3.10 14.62 1.67
N VAL A 37 -3.91 13.74 1.08
CA VAL A 37 -4.62 14.05 -0.16
C VAL A 37 -5.54 15.25 0.04
N ASP A 38 -6.38 15.27 1.08
CA ASP A 38 -7.40 16.31 1.26
C ASP A 38 -6.85 17.72 1.49
N THR A 39 -5.69 17.85 2.14
CA THR A 39 -5.12 19.15 2.51
C THR A 39 -4.41 19.84 1.35
N VAL A 40 -3.92 19.09 0.36
CA VAL A 40 -3.10 19.61 -0.73
C VAL A 40 -3.99 20.07 -1.90
N SER A 41 -3.86 21.34 -2.24
CA SER A 41 -4.52 21.97 -3.40
C SER A 41 -3.67 21.87 -4.68
N LEU A 42 -4.33 21.95 -5.84
CA LEU A 42 -3.63 22.00 -7.13
C LEU A 42 -2.72 23.25 -7.24
N ASN A 43 -3.09 24.36 -6.61
CA ASN A 43 -2.27 25.57 -6.56
C ASN A 43 -0.93 25.32 -5.82
N GLN A 44 -0.97 24.61 -4.69
CA GLN A 44 0.25 24.25 -3.94
C GLN A 44 1.17 23.36 -4.78
N ILE A 45 0.61 22.37 -5.47
CA ILE A 45 1.38 21.48 -6.36
C ILE A 45 2.04 22.27 -7.49
N ALA A 46 1.29 23.14 -8.17
CA ALA A 46 1.81 23.93 -9.28
C ALA A 46 2.96 24.86 -8.82
N ARG A 47 2.79 25.54 -7.69
CA ARG A 47 3.83 26.39 -7.09
C ARG A 47 5.07 25.58 -6.73
N ALA A 48 4.91 24.45 -6.05
CA ALA A 48 6.03 23.57 -5.68
C ALA A 48 6.74 22.95 -6.90
N ALA A 49 6.04 22.81 -8.03
CA ALA A 49 6.63 22.39 -9.31
C ALA A 49 7.25 23.55 -10.12
N ASN A 50 7.43 24.73 -9.52
CA ASN A 50 7.92 25.96 -10.14
C ASN A 50 7.09 26.39 -11.36
N GLN A 51 5.77 26.15 -11.31
CA GLN A 51 4.83 26.60 -12.32
C GLN A 51 4.12 27.87 -11.83
N ARG A 52 4.06 28.89 -12.70
CA ARG A 52 3.44 30.18 -12.38
C ARG A 52 1.90 30.13 -12.42
N ASN A 53 1.33 29.13 -13.09
CA ASN A 53 -0.10 29.00 -13.31
C ASN A 53 -0.58 27.59 -12.96
N SER A 54 -1.56 27.47 -12.05
CA SER A 54 -2.16 26.19 -11.67
C SER A 54 -3.02 25.55 -12.76
N MET A 55 -3.42 26.31 -13.78
CA MET A 55 -4.05 25.78 -14.98
C MET A 55 -3.18 24.76 -15.71
N VAL A 56 -1.87 24.72 -15.45
CA VAL A 56 -0.98 23.67 -15.98
C VAL A 56 -1.41 22.27 -15.54
N ILE A 57 -1.95 22.13 -14.31
CA ILE A 57 -2.43 20.84 -13.80
C ILE A 57 -3.77 20.50 -14.46
N GLN A 58 -4.69 21.47 -14.58
CA GLN A 58 -5.93 21.24 -15.30
C GLN A 58 -5.68 20.89 -16.77
N TYR A 59 -4.70 21.51 -17.43
CA TYR A 59 -4.33 21.19 -18.80
C TYR A 59 -3.77 19.77 -18.95
N HIS A 60 -2.90 19.32 -18.03
CA HIS A 60 -2.27 17.99 -18.14
C HIS A 60 -3.10 16.83 -17.59
N PHE A 61 -3.94 17.09 -16.59
CA PHE A 61 -4.66 16.05 -15.84
C PHE A 61 -6.16 16.32 -15.75
N GLY A 62 -6.63 17.55 -15.89
CA GLY A 62 -8.03 17.92 -15.73
C GLY A 62 -8.47 18.06 -14.28
N SER A 63 -8.24 17.03 -13.46
CA SER A 63 -8.69 16.98 -12.06
C SER A 63 -7.65 16.41 -11.10
N LYS A 64 -7.88 16.61 -9.79
CA LYS A 64 -7.07 16.01 -8.73
C LYS A 64 -7.15 14.48 -8.76
N THR A 65 -8.32 13.92 -9.02
CA THR A 65 -8.52 12.47 -9.19
C THR A 65 -7.72 11.92 -10.36
N ALA A 66 -7.72 12.61 -11.50
CA ALA A 66 -6.93 12.21 -12.66
C ALA A 66 -5.42 12.36 -12.44
N LEU A 67 -4.99 13.33 -11.62
CA LEU A 67 -3.61 13.43 -11.17
C LEU A 67 -3.22 12.26 -10.25
N LEU A 68 -4.09 11.86 -9.31
CA LEU A 68 -3.89 10.67 -8.47
C LEU A 68 -3.81 9.40 -9.32
N GLN A 69 -4.70 9.25 -10.30
CA GLN A 69 -4.65 8.16 -11.28
C GLN A 69 -3.32 8.15 -12.04
N ALA A 70 -2.85 9.29 -12.53
CA ALA A 70 -1.57 9.37 -13.23
C ALA A 70 -0.36 9.01 -12.34
N ILE A 71 -0.39 9.37 -11.06
CA ILE A 71 0.62 8.93 -10.06
C ILE A 71 0.55 7.42 -9.91
N ALA A 72 -0.65 6.89 -9.69
CA ALA A 72 -0.87 5.47 -9.43
C ALA A 72 -0.49 4.60 -10.64
N GLU A 73 -0.88 4.99 -11.87
CA GLU A 73 -0.50 4.32 -13.12
C GLU A 73 1.02 4.25 -13.27
N ARG A 74 1.72 5.37 -13.08
CA ARG A 74 3.19 5.43 -13.22
C ARG A 74 3.89 4.48 -12.24
N ARG A 75 3.44 4.43 -10.99
CA ARG A 75 4.07 3.60 -9.94
C ARG A 75 3.65 2.15 -10.03
N MET A 76 2.39 1.88 -10.35
CA MET A 76 1.85 0.52 -10.48
C MET A 76 2.36 -0.21 -11.72
N GLN A 77 2.76 0.49 -12.78
CA GLN A 77 3.35 -0.16 -13.95
C GLN A 77 4.55 -1.04 -13.57
N ALA A 78 5.58 -0.47 -12.95
CA ALA A 78 6.77 -1.21 -12.55
C ALA A 78 6.45 -2.32 -11.54
N VAL A 79 5.58 -2.03 -10.57
CA VAL A 79 5.14 -3.01 -9.56
C VAL A 79 4.41 -4.19 -10.20
N ASN A 80 3.52 -3.95 -11.15
CA ASN A 80 2.73 -5.00 -11.81
C ASN A 80 3.55 -5.81 -12.80
N GLU A 81 4.47 -5.19 -13.54
CA GLU A 81 5.43 -5.90 -14.40
C GLU A 81 6.28 -6.85 -13.56
N ARG A 82 6.82 -6.38 -12.44
CA ARG A 82 7.60 -7.21 -11.53
C ARG A 82 6.78 -8.33 -10.90
N ARG A 83 5.54 -8.02 -10.49
CA ARG A 83 4.58 -9.00 -9.97
C ARG A 83 4.32 -10.12 -10.96
N LEU A 84 4.10 -9.81 -12.25
CA LEU A 84 3.91 -10.83 -13.29
C LEU A 84 5.10 -11.77 -13.42
N GLN A 85 6.32 -11.23 -13.40
CA GLN A 85 7.54 -12.05 -13.47
C GLN A 85 7.65 -13.02 -12.29
N LEU A 86 7.27 -12.58 -11.08
CA LEU A 86 7.30 -13.42 -9.89
C LEU A 86 6.20 -14.48 -9.91
N LEU A 87 4.99 -14.13 -10.39
CA LEU A 87 3.87 -15.07 -10.53
C LEU A 87 4.14 -16.16 -11.57
N GLY A 88 4.92 -15.87 -12.62
CA GLY A 88 5.33 -16.87 -13.60
C GLY A 88 6.17 -18.03 -13.03
N ARG A 89 6.55 -17.96 -11.74
CA ARG A 89 7.23 -19.04 -11.02
C ARG A 89 6.27 -20.01 -10.36
N VAL A 90 4.98 -19.69 -10.25
CA VAL A 90 3.96 -20.57 -9.69
C VAL A 90 3.72 -21.72 -10.68
N ASP A 91 3.89 -22.95 -10.22
CA ASP A 91 3.94 -24.14 -11.09
C ASP A 91 3.05 -25.30 -10.62
N GLY A 92 2.34 -25.16 -9.50
CA GLY A 92 1.45 -26.20 -8.97
C GLY A 92 2.18 -27.34 -8.25
N SER A 93 3.50 -27.26 -8.06
CA SER A 93 4.29 -28.35 -7.45
C SER A 93 3.97 -28.59 -5.98
N SER A 94 3.68 -27.51 -5.23
CA SER A 94 3.33 -27.58 -3.82
C SER A 94 2.55 -26.33 -3.43
N ARG A 95 1.41 -26.54 -2.77
CA ARG A 95 0.55 -25.45 -2.28
C ARG A 95 1.31 -24.44 -1.42
N LEU A 96 2.13 -24.90 -0.48
CA LEU A 96 2.89 -23.99 0.39
C LEU A 96 3.94 -23.19 -0.39
N THR A 97 4.60 -23.82 -1.36
CA THR A 97 5.56 -23.16 -2.23
C THR A 97 4.88 -22.09 -3.09
N ASP A 98 3.72 -22.40 -3.66
CA ASP A 98 2.96 -21.48 -4.50
C ASP A 98 2.34 -20.33 -3.69
N LEU A 99 1.88 -20.59 -2.46
CA LEU A 99 1.47 -19.53 -1.54
C LEU A 99 2.64 -18.59 -1.20
N ARG A 100 3.84 -19.13 -1.01
CA ARG A 100 5.04 -18.29 -0.79
C ARG A 100 5.40 -17.47 -2.01
N ARG A 101 5.37 -18.05 -3.22
CA ARG A 101 5.60 -17.32 -4.48
C ARG A 101 4.55 -16.23 -4.72
N LEU A 102 3.28 -16.50 -4.40
CA LEU A 102 2.21 -15.51 -4.44
C LEU A 102 2.48 -14.37 -3.44
N ALA A 103 2.82 -14.69 -2.20
CA ALA A 103 3.16 -13.69 -1.18
C ALA A 103 4.38 -12.84 -1.60
N GLU A 104 5.43 -13.46 -2.13
CA GLU A 104 6.59 -12.78 -2.71
C GLU A 104 6.18 -11.82 -3.84
N ALA A 105 5.31 -12.24 -4.76
CA ALA A 105 4.80 -11.40 -5.85
C ALA A 105 3.95 -10.21 -5.36
N MET A 106 3.35 -10.32 -4.17
CA MET A 106 2.61 -9.23 -3.54
C MET A 106 3.53 -8.25 -2.78
N VAL A 107 4.62 -8.73 -2.18
CA VAL A 107 5.48 -7.95 -1.27
C VAL A 107 6.74 -7.40 -1.93
N LEU A 108 7.50 -8.24 -2.64
CA LEU A 108 8.83 -7.89 -3.16
C LEU A 108 8.84 -6.68 -4.09
N PRO A 109 7.86 -6.50 -5.01
CA PRO A 109 7.85 -5.31 -5.86
C PRO A 109 7.86 -3.99 -5.08
N PHE A 110 7.18 -3.93 -3.93
CA PHE A 110 7.17 -2.74 -3.07
C PHE A 110 8.47 -2.58 -2.28
N ALA A 111 9.06 -3.67 -1.82
CA ALA A 111 10.34 -3.65 -1.13
C ALA A 111 11.50 -3.18 -2.03
N GLU A 112 11.51 -3.65 -3.29
CA GLU A 112 12.43 -3.20 -4.33
C GLU A 112 12.23 -1.69 -4.58
N HIS A 113 10.97 -1.24 -4.70
CA HIS A 113 10.65 0.17 -4.93
C HIS A 113 11.10 1.11 -3.80
N LEU A 114 11.00 0.66 -2.54
CA LEU A 114 11.47 1.41 -1.37
C LEU A 114 12.97 1.63 -1.33
N SER A 115 13.74 0.90 -2.13
CA SER A 115 15.19 1.08 -2.23
C SER A 115 15.58 2.22 -3.18
N HIS A 116 14.61 2.80 -3.90
CA HIS A 116 14.81 3.92 -4.83
C HIS A 116 14.33 5.26 -4.25
N GLU A 117 14.92 6.37 -4.72
CA GLU A 117 14.46 7.72 -4.38
C GLU A 117 12.97 7.91 -4.77
N GLY A 118 12.16 8.40 -3.82
CA GLY A 118 10.73 8.63 -3.99
C GLY A 118 9.83 7.39 -3.82
N GLY A 119 10.37 6.18 -3.67
CA GLY A 119 9.56 4.98 -3.41
C GLY A 119 8.79 5.05 -2.08
N SER A 120 9.33 5.78 -1.10
CA SER A 120 8.70 6.06 0.20
C SER A 120 7.36 6.81 0.07
N TYR A 121 7.28 7.81 -0.82
CA TYR A 121 6.09 8.64 -0.93
C TYR A 121 4.90 7.84 -1.47
N PHE A 122 5.12 7.01 -2.48
CA PHE A 122 4.05 6.22 -3.07
C PHE A 122 3.43 5.20 -2.10
N VAL A 123 4.22 4.52 -1.24
CA VAL A 123 3.65 3.58 -0.26
C VAL A 123 2.83 4.28 0.81
N ARG A 124 3.25 5.47 1.25
CA ARG A 124 2.47 6.31 2.18
C ARG A 124 1.17 6.77 1.54
N LEU A 125 1.24 7.24 0.29
CA LEU A 125 0.07 7.65 -0.46
C LEU A 125 -0.90 6.48 -0.65
N SER A 126 -0.38 5.29 -0.99
CA SER A 126 -1.19 4.09 -1.16
C SER A 126 -1.89 3.67 0.13
N ALA A 127 -1.21 3.73 1.28
CA ALA A 127 -1.85 3.47 2.58
C ALA A 127 -2.98 4.47 2.90
N GLN A 128 -2.81 5.74 2.55
CA GLN A 128 -3.85 6.77 2.70
C GLN A 128 -5.04 6.51 1.76
N LEU A 129 -4.76 6.28 0.48
CA LEU A 129 -5.81 6.03 -0.53
C LEU A 129 -6.59 4.75 -0.25
N TYR A 130 -5.90 3.69 0.20
CA TYR A 130 -6.53 2.40 0.49
C TYR A 130 -7.48 2.46 1.69
N SER A 131 -7.16 3.31 2.67
CA SER A 131 -7.96 3.48 3.89
C SER A 131 -9.11 4.47 3.72
N ASP A 132 -9.14 5.23 2.62
CA ASP A 132 -10.20 6.20 2.35
C ASP A 132 -11.33 5.56 1.52
N PRO A 133 -12.51 5.30 2.10
CA PRO A 133 -13.61 4.65 1.39
C PRO A 133 -14.15 5.47 0.22
N ARG A 134 -13.86 6.78 0.17
CA ARG A 134 -14.26 7.66 -0.95
C ARG A 134 -13.35 7.50 -2.16
N LEU A 135 -12.11 7.09 -1.92
CA LEU A 135 -11.08 6.95 -2.93
C LEU A 135 -10.95 5.45 -3.22
N GLU A 136 -11.78 4.93 -4.13
CA GLU A 136 -11.70 3.53 -4.55
C GLU A 136 -10.33 3.26 -5.19
N PHE A 137 -9.32 2.91 -4.38
CA PHE A 137 -7.92 2.77 -4.80
C PHE A 137 -7.79 1.85 -6.01
N PHE A 138 -8.54 0.75 -6.02
CA PHE A 138 -8.57 -0.19 -7.13
C PHE A 138 -9.13 0.39 -8.43
N GLN A 139 -10.04 1.37 -8.38
CA GLN A 139 -10.50 2.07 -9.58
C GLN A 139 -9.45 3.04 -10.09
N LEU A 140 -8.69 3.69 -9.21
CA LEU A 140 -7.60 4.60 -9.61
C LEU A 140 -6.50 3.89 -10.40
N ILE A 141 -6.36 2.58 -10.21
CA ILE A 141 -5.37 1.73 -10.88
C ILE A 141 -6.00 0.79 -11.91
N LYS A 142 -7.31 0.90 -12.14
CA LYS A 142 -8.04 0.06 -13.09
C LYS A 142 -7.75 0.53 -14.52
N GLY A 143 -7.40 -0.41 -15.38
CA GLY A 143 -7.16 -0.13 -16.81
C GLY A 143 -5.74 -0.48 -17.23
N ARG A 144 -5.07 0.46 -17.91
CA ARG A 144 -3.71 0.26 -18.42
C ARG A 144 -2.79 -0.01 -17.22
N HIS A 145 -2.16 -1.18 -17.20
CA HIS A 145 -1.20 -1.67 -16.19
C HIS A 145 -1.76 -2.41 -14.96
N ASP A 146 -3.02 -2.86 -14.94
CA ASP A 146 -3.55 -3.70 -13.84
C ASP A 146 -3.26 -5.22 -13.97
N SER A 147 -2.57 -5.63 -15.04
CA SER A 147 -2.41 -7.03 -15.45
C SER A 147 -1.79 -7.91 -14.36
N GLY A 148 -0.76 -7.43 -13.67
CA GLY A 148 -0.12 -8.17 -12.57
C GLY A 148 -1.04 -8.40 -11.37
N MET A 149 -1.90 -7.45 -11.06
CA MET A 149 -2.87 -7.59 -9.98
C MET A 149 -4.02 -8.53 -10.36
N ARG A 150 -4.49 -8.45 -11.62
CA ARG A 150 -5.49 -9.40 -12.13
C ARG A 150 -4.95 -10.83 -12.12
N GLU A 151 -3.69 -11.01 -12.50
CA GLU A 151 -3.03 -12.31 -12.47
C GLU A 151 -2.82 -12.82 -11.05
N ALA A 152 -2.40 -11.97 -10.11
CA ALA A 152 -2.34 -12.34 -8.70
C ALA A 152 -3.71 -12.81 -8.18
N GLY A 153 -4.79 -12.12 -8.55
CA GLY A 153 -6.15 -12.53 -8.21
C GLY A 153 -6.55 -13.86 -8.86
N ARG A 154 -6.13 -14.13 -10.10
CA ARG A 154 -6.37 -15.40 -10.80
C ARG A 154 -5.65 -16.55 -10.08
N VAL A 155 -4.34 -16.42 -9.88
CA VAL A 155 -3.49 -17.40 -9.18
C VAL A 155 -3.99 -17.65 -7.75
N SER A 156 -4.37 -16.59 -7.01
CA SER A 156 -4.91 -16.74 -5.66
C SER A 156 -6.18 -17.61 -5.62
N ARG A 157 -7.07 -17.46 -6.61
CA ARG A 157 -8.30 -18.28 -6.70
C ARG A 157 -8.03 -19.73 -7.10
N GLU A 158 -6.92 -19.98 -7.80
CA GLU A 158 -6.50 -21.33 -8.18
C GLU A 158 -5.89 -22.05 -6.98
N ILE A 159 -4.95 -21.39 -6.29
CA ILE A 159 -4.29 -21.96 -5.10
C ILE A 159 -5.29 -22.14 -3.95
N LEU A 160 -6.20 -21.19 -3.73
CA LEU A 160 -7.20 -21.21 -2.65
C LEU A 160 -8.58 -21.66 -3.15
N SER A 161 -8.62 -22.62 -4.08
CA SER A 161 -9.86 -23.05 -4.75
C SER A 161 -10.88 -23.69 -3.80
N GLU A 162 -10.45 -24.17 -2.64
CA GLU A 162 -11.29 -24.70 -1.57
C GLU A 162 -12.00 -23.63 -0.73
N LEU A 163 -11.60 -22.35 -0.84
CA LEU A 163 -12.27 -21.25 -0.14
C LEU A 163 -13.42 -20.66 -0.96
N PRO A 164 -14.50 -20.19 -0.30
CA PRO A 164 -15.48 -19.33 -0.94
C PRO A 164 -14.82 -18.10 -1.59
N ARG A 165 -15.31 -17.70 -2.77
CA ARG A 165 -14.73 -16.59 -3.53
C ARG A 165 -14.65 -15.28 -2.74
N ASP A 166 -15.66 -15.00 -1.91
CA ASP A 166 -15.69 -13.78 -1.11
C ASP A 166 -14.72 -13.84 0.07
N ALA A 167 -14.46 -15.02 0.62
CA ALA A 167 -13.40 -15.21 1.61
C ALA A 167 -12.01 -14.95 1.00
N VAL A 168 -11.75 -15.43 -0.21
CA VAL A 168 -10.50 -15.13 -0.94
C VAL A 168 -10.36 -13.63 -1.18
N LYS A 169 -11.41 -12.96 -1.68
CA LYS A 169 -11.40 -11.50 -1.88
C LYS A 169 -11.11 -10.75 -0.58
N HIS A 170 -11.78 -11.13 0.51
CA HIS A 170 -11.59 -10.50 1.81
C HIS A 170 -10.16 -10.68 2.34
N ARG A 171 -9.59 -11.89 2.25
CA ARG A 171 -8.19 -12.15 2.62
C ARG A 171 -7.22 -11.30 1.80
N LEU A 172 -7.40 -11.22 0.48
CA LEU A 172 -6.55 -10.40 -0.37
C LEU A 172 -6.66 -8.91 -0.05
N ALA A 173 -7.85 -8.42 0.31
CA ALA A 173 -8.02 -7.05 0.77
C ALA A 173 -7.26 -6.79 2.08
N LEU A 174 -7.43 -7.65 3.10
CA LEU A 174 -6.69 -7.54 4.36
C LEU A 174 -5.17 -7.60 4.15
N ILE A 175 -4.68 -8.51 3.31
CA ILE A 175 -3.25 -8.63 2.98
C ILE A 175 -2.76 -7.36 2.28
N THR A 176 -3.53 -6.80 1.35
CA THR A 176 -3.17 -5.55 0.67
C THR A 176 -3.07 -4.39 1.67
N SER A 177 -4.04 -4.29 2.59
CA SER A 177 -4.01 -3.31 3.68
C SER A 177 -2.77 -3.48 4.57
N LEU A 178 -2.46 -4.72 4.95
CA LEU A 178 -1.28 -5.05 5.75
C LEU A 178 0.02 -4.66 5.04
N ILE A 179 0.15 -4.98 3.75
CA ILE A 179 1.32 -4.62 2.95
C ILE A 179 1.53 -3.11 2.95
N PHE A 180 0.50 -2.33 2.62
CA PHE A 180 0.61 -0.87 2.58
C PHE A 180 0.92 -0.27 3.95
N SER A 181 0.24 -0.74 5.00
CA SER A 181 0.45 -0.24 6.36
C SER A 181 1.86 -0.58 6.86
N ALA A 182 2.31 -1.83 6.69
CA ALA A 182 3.63 -2.27 7.13
C ALA A 182 4.76 -1.49 6.45
N PHE A 183 4.67 -1.25 5.14
CA PHE A 183 5.65 -0.43 4.43
C PHE A 183 5.58 1.05 4.80
N ALA A 184 4.39 1.62 4.94
CA ALA A 184 4.21 3.02 5.34
C ALA A 184 4.71 3.28 6.76
N ASP A 185 4.45 2.39 7.71
CA ASP A 185 4.89 2.55 9.10
C ASP A 185 6.41 2.38 9.24
N ARG A 186 6.99 1.43 8.50
CA ARG A 186 8.46 1.28 8.42
C ARG A 186 9.12 2.54 7.86
N GLU A 187 8.52 3.15 6.84
CA GLU A 187 8.99 4.41 6.26
C GLU A 187 8.95 5.55 7.28
N LYS A 188 7.81 5.75 7.94
CA LYS A 188 7.64 6.80 8.95
C LYS A 188 8.67 6.68 10.08
N LEU A 189 8.91 5.46 10.57
CA LEU A 189 9.90 5.22 11.63
C LEU A 189 11.32 5.53 11.17
N ARG A 190 11.68 5.17 9.93
CA ARG A 190 12.96 5.53 9.32
C ARG A 190 13.12 7.05 9.17
N ALA A 191 12.10 7.72 8.64
CA ALA A 191 12.11 9.17 8.45
C ALA A 191 12.23 9.94 9.78
N ALA A 192 11.65 9.40 10.86
CA ALA A 192 11.76 9.97 12.20
C ALA A 192 13.10 9.71 12.90
N GLY A 193 14.05 9.00 12.28
CA GLY A 193 15.31 8.59 12.90
C GLY A 193 15.12 7.66 14.12
N LYS A 194 13.91 7.11 14.30
CA LYS A 194 13.55 6.29 15.46
C LYS A 194 13.94 4.85 15.18
N HIS A 195 15.12 4.44 15.64
CA HIS A 195 15.55 3.04 15.67
C HIS A 195 14.97 2.28 16.89
N VAL A 196 13.65 2.31 17.06
CA VAL A 196 12.94 1.64 18.17
C VAL A 196 12.02 0.54 17.60
N GLY A 197 11.99 -0.64 18.24
CA GLY A 197 11.11 -1.75 17.83
C GLY A 197 11.39 -2.30 16.42
N VAL A 198 10.31 -2.55 15.65
CA VAL A 198 10.31 -3.14 14.29
C VAL A 198 11.21 -2.39 13.29
N ALA A 199 11.49 -1.10 13.53
CA ALA A 199 12.39 -0.29 12.71
C ALA A 199 13.89 -0.65 12.81
N ARG A 200 14.28 -1.48 13.80
CA ARG A 200 15.66 -2.02 13.91
C ARG A 200 15.94 -3.17 12.94
N LEU A 201 14.91 -3.88 12.48
CA LEU A 201 15.11 -5.01 11.58
C LEU A 201 15.73 -4.53 10.27
N HIS A 202 16.78 -5.20 9.80
CA HIS A 202 17.28 -5.03 8.43
C HIS A 202 16.13 -5.25 7.44
N THR A 203 16.14 -4.53 6.31
CA THR A 203 15.06 -4.60 5.31
C THR A 203 14.73 -6.04 4.91
N ALA A 204 15.75 -6.89 4.75
CA ALA A 204 15.58 -8.29 4.39
C ALA A 204 14.78 -9.09 5.44
N HIS A 205 15.07 -8.91 6.74
CA HIS A 205 14.33 -9.61 7.80
C HIS A 205 12.88 -9.16 7.87
N PHE A 206 12.62 -7.85 7.78
CA PHE A 206 11.27 -7.32 7.75
C PHE A 206 10.46 -7.87 6.56
N VAL A 207 11.04 -7.87 5.36
CA VAL A 207 10.37 -8.38 4.15
C VAL A 207 10.11 -9.89 4.26
N ASN A 208 11.09 -10.67 4.73
CA ASN A 208 10.92 -12.11 4.92
C ASN A 208 9.84 -12.45 5.96
N ASP A 209 9.79 -11.69 7.06
CA ASP A 209 8.79 -11.88 8.11
C ASP A 209 7.38 -11.55 7.60
N LEU A 210 7.23 -10.42 6.89
CA LEU A 210 5.97 -10.03 6.24
C LEU A 210 5.49 -11.08 5.23
N ILE A 211 6.39 -11.63 4.41
CA ILE A 211 6.06 -12.74 3.48
C ILE A 211 5.58 -13.96 4.26
N THR A 212 6.29 -14.34 5.33
CA THR A 212 5.93 -15.49 6.18
C THR A 212 4.55 -15.33 6.81
N MET A 213 4.25 -14.14 7.37
CA MET A 213 2.93 -13.83 7.93
C MET A 213 1.84 -13.92 6.87
N ILE A 214 2.07 -13.40 5.66
CA ILE A 214 1.10 -13.45 4.56
C ILE A 214 0.85 -14.91 4.13
N VAL A 215 1.89 -15.74 4.03
CA VAL A 215 1.73 -17.18 3.75
C VAL A 215 0.86 -17.85 4.82
N GLY A 216 1.12 -17.56 6.10
CA GLY A 216 0.29 -18.05 7.20
C GLY A 216 -1.17 -17.62 7.08
N ALA A 217 -1.42 -16.32 6.82
CA ALA A 217 -2.77 -15.77 6.66
C ALA A 217 -3.51 -16.34 5.44
N LEU A 218 -2.83 -16.55 4.32
CA LEU A 218 -3.40 -17.18 3.13
C LEU A 218 -3.69 -18.67 3.36
N ASN A 219 -2.81 -19.38 4.06
CA ASN A 219 -2.96 -20.81 4.31
C ASN A 219 -3.91 -21.14 5.48
N ALA A 220 -4.24 -20.16 6.32
CA ALA A 220 -5.11 -20.38 7.46
C ALA A 220 -6.42 -21.07 7.02
N PRO A 221 -6.94 -22.05 7.78
CA PRO A 221 -8.22 -22.66 7.45
C PRO A 221 -9.34 -21.60 7.46
N TYR A 222 -10.34 -21.77 6.61
CA TYR A 222 -11.56 -20.98 6.71
C TYR A 222 -12.42 -21.64 7.78
N GLY A 223 -12.77 -20.87 8.83
CA GLY A 223 -13.35 -21.44 10.06
C GLY A 223 -14.60 -22.29 9.80
N GLU A 224 -14.71 -23.41 10.50
CA GLU A 224 -15.88 -24.32 10.46
C GLU A 224 -17.17 -23.64 10.97
N ARG A 225 -17.03 -22.61 11.82
CA ARG A 225 -18.13 -21.74 12.28
C ARG A 225 -17.96 -20.36 11.66
N THR A 226 -18.89 -19.99 10.77
CA THR A 226 -19.05 -18.61 10.32
C THR A 226 -19.60 -17.80 11.50
N LEU A 227 -18.83 -16.85 12.01
CA LEU A 227 -19.37 -15.85 12.94
C LEU A 227 -20.49 -15.11 12.23
N THR A 228 -21.66 -15.08 12.83
CA THR A 228 -22.79 -14.28 12.37
C THR A 228 -22.61 -12.84 12.82
N ASP A 229 -23.30 -11.89 12.18
CA ASP A 229 -23.33 -10.50 12.64
C ASP A 229 -23.79 -10.42 14.11
N ASN A 230 -24.68 -11.33 14.54
CA ASN A 230 -25.08 -11.48 15.94
C ASN A 230 -23.94 -11.91 16.87
N ASP A 231 -23.04 -12.81 16.44
CA ASP A 231 -21.88 -13.19 17.25
C ASP A 231 -20.94 -11.98 17.44
N VAL A 232 -20.73 -11.17 16.40
CA VAL A 232 -19.89 -9.96 16.47
C VAL A 232 -20.55 -8.86 17.31
N SER A 233 -21.84 -8.63 17.14
CA SER A 233 -22.60 -7.67 17.96
C SER A 233 -22.71 -8.10 19.42
N SER A 234 -22.73 -9.40 19.73
CA SER A 234 -22.77 -9.89 21.11
C SER A 234 -21.48 -9.61 21.89
N VAL A 235 -20.34 -9.48 21.21
CA VAL A 235 -19.07 -9.01 21.82
C VAL A 235 -19.13 -7.50 22.12
N ALA A 236 -19.95 -6.74 21.38
CA ALA A 236 -20.16 -5.31 21.59
C ALA A 236 -21.20 -4.99 22.70
N VAL A 237 -21.94 -5.98 23.22
CA VAL A 237 -22.87 -5.77 24.34
C VAL A 237 -22.28 -6.32 25.63
N ASN A 238 -21.55 -5.45 26.34
CA ASN A 238 -21.77 -5.33 27.78
C ASN A 238 -21.93 -3.86 28.16
N GLU A 239 -23.08 -3.29 27.81
CA GLU A 239 -23.56 -2.00 28.28
C GLU A 239 -25.03 -2.11 28.74
N ALA A 240 -25.34 -3.12 29.57
CA ALA A 240 -26.64 -3.28 30.22
C ALA A 240 -26.59 -3.11 31.76
N GLY A 241 -25.59 -2.39 32.27
CA GLY A 241 -25.76 -1.52 33.43
C GLY A 241 -26.25 -2.13 34.75
N MET A 242 -25.71 -3.28 35.20
CA MET A 242 -25.88 -3.77 36.59
C MET A 242 -24.58 -4.40 37.13
N PRO A 243 -24.29 -4.29 38.45
CA PRO A 243 -22.97 -4.59 38.99
C PRO A 243 -22.76 -6.11 39.10
N VAL A 244 -21.63 -6.61 38.59
CA VAL A 244 -21.11 -7.93 38.97
C VAL A 244 -20.43 -7.78 40.32
N THR A 245 -21.23 -7.70 41.39
CA THR A 245 -20.73 -7.90 42.76
C THR A 245 -20.44 -9.38 42.93
N GLY A 246 -19.15 -9.69 42.98
CA GLY A 246 -18.62 -11.02 43.25
C GLY A 246 -17.12 -10.91 43.47
N VAL A 247 -16.71 -10.00 44.36
CA VAL A 247 -15.38 -10.03 44.96
C VAL A 247 -15.40 -11.22 45.90
N ASP A 248 -15.10 -12.41 45.39
CA ASP A 248 -14.49 -13.43 46.23
C ASP A 248 -13.12 -12.87 46.60
N THR A 249 -13.07 -12.38 47.83
CA THR A 249 -11.85 -12.02 48.54
C THR A 249 -10.90 -13.21 48.49
N LEU A 250 -10.00 -13.20 47.51
CA LEU A 250 -8.73 -13.89 47.60
C LEU A 250 -8.01 -13.29 48.81
N GLY A 251 -8.15 -13.99 49.94
CA GLY A 251 -7.45 -13.72 51.18
C GLY A 251 -5.95 -13.70 50.92
N ILE A 252 -5.40 -12.49 50.79
CA ILE A 252 -4.00 -12.25 51.10
C ILE A 252 -3.93 -12.27 52.62
N SER A 253 -3.61 -13.46 53.14
CA SER A 253 -3.12 -13.66 54.50
C SER A 253 -1.85 -12.82 54.66
N GLU A 254 -1.97 -11.65 55.28
CA GLU A 254 -0.84 -10.98 55.92
C GLU A 254 -0.36 -11.88 57.06
N GLY A 255 0.77 -12.56 56.82
CA GLY A 255 1.54 -13.18 57.89
C GLY A 255 2.32 -12.11 58.64
N SER A 256 1.79 -11.69 59.79
CA SER A 256 2.56 -11.21 60.93
C SER A 256 2.40 -12.25 62.03
N ASP A 257 3.50 -12.87 62.47
CA ASP A 257 3.96 -12.74 63.86
C ASP A 257 5.19 -13.58 64.16
N ALA A 258 6.04 -12.99 65.02
CA ALA A 258 7.06 -13.56 65.90
C ALA A 258 8.43 -13.95 65.30
#